data_AF-A0A3L7RU16-F1
#
_entry.id   AF-A0A3L7RU16-F1
#
_cell.length_a   1.000
_cell.length_b   1.000
_cell.length_c   1.000
_cell.angle_alpha   90.00
_cell.angle_beta   90.00
_cell.angle_gamma   90.00
#
_symmetry.space_group_name_H-M   'P 1'
#
loop_
_entity.id
_entity.type
_entity.pdbx_description
1 polymer ?
#
loop_
_entity_poly.entity_id
_entity_poly.type
_entity_poly.pdbx_seq_one_letter_code
_entity_poly.pdbx_strand_id
1 'polypeptide(L)' 'MKLDANQIAELIQLTATARSEDTIGCNGCFELMDQFAQAELEGRDVPEALEVVRVHLEQCKCCRDEYDALLTALREIEA' A
#
# COMPACT_ATOMS: atom_id res chain seq x y z
N MET A 1 -19.97 15.53 -23.13
CA MET A 1 -19.63 16.06 -21.80
C MET A 1 -18.44 16.99 -21.98
N LYS A 2 -18.54 18.28 -21.58
CA LYS A 2 -17.42 19.22 -21.59
C LYS A 2 -17.15 19.61 -20.14
N LEU A 3 -15.88 19.55 -19.74
CA LEU A 3 -15.45 20.04 -18.44
C LEU A 3 -15.32 21.56 -18.51
N ASP A 4 -15.74 22.25 -17.46
CA ASP A 4 -15.50 23.69 -17.31
C ASP A 4 -14.12 23.98 -16.70
N ALA A 5 -13.73 25.25 -16.69
CA ALA A 5 -12.42 25.68 -16.23
C ALA A 5 -12.16 25.35 -14.74
N ASN A 6 -13.19 25.33 -13.90
CA ASN A 6 -13.05 25.00 -12.48
C ASN A 6 -12.82 23.50 -12.31
N GLN A 7 -13.59 22.67 -13.04
CA GLN A 7 -13.40 21.21 -13.04
C GLN A 7 -12.01 20.82 -13.56
N ILE A 8 -11.47 21.54 -14.54
CA ILE A 8 -10.10 21.33 -15.04
C ILE A 8 -9.08 21.73 -13.97
N ALA A 9 -9.24 22.87 -13.31
CA ALA A 9 -8.34 23.31 -12.24
C ALA A 9 -8.31 22.32 -11.06
N GLU A 10 -9.47 21.78 -10.69
CA GLU A 10 -9.61 20.79 -9.61
C GLU A 10 -8.89 19.47 -9.94
N LEU A 11 -9.03 18.97 -11.18
CA LEU A 11 -8.29 17.80 -11.65
C LEU A 11 -6.77 18.02 -11.68
N ILE A 12 -6.32 19.20 -12.10
CA ILE A 12 -4.89 19.57 -12.08
C ILE A 12 -4.37 19.58 -10.64
N GLN A 13 -5.14 20.10 -9.70
CA GLN A 13 -4.72 20.19 -8.30
C GLN A 13 -4.66 18.81 -7.62
N LEU A 14 -5.61 17.92 -7.92
CA LEU A 14 -5.60 16.53 -7.45
C LEU A 14 -4.39 15.75 -7.99
N THR A 15 -4.04 15.93 -9.26
CA THR A 15 -2.89 15.25 -9.87
C THR A 15 -1.56 15.84 -9.43
N ALA A 16 -1.46 17.17 -9.26
CA ALA A 16 -0.24 17.84 -8.79
C ALA A 16 0.10 17.53 -7.32
N THR A 17 -0.90 17.14 -6.52
CA THR A 17 -0.72 16.74 -5.12
C THR A 17 -0.72 15.22 -4.93
N ALA A 18 -0.91 14.45 -6.00
CA ALA A 18 -0.75 13.01 -5.98
C ALA A 18 0.72 12.69 -5.73
N ARG A 19 1.04 12.22 -4.52
CA ARG A 19 2.40 11.82 -4.15
C ARG A 19 2.85 10.64 -5.03
N SER A 20 3.91 10.85 -5.79
CA SER A 20 4.57 9.85 -6.64
C SER A 20 5.94 9.39 -6.11
N GLU A 21 6.48 10.06 -5.09
CA GLU A 21 7.89 9.90 -4.69
C GLU A 21 8.11 8.85 -3.59
N ASP A 22 7.06 8.46 -2.85
CA ASP A 22 7.14 7.46 -1.77
C ASP A 22 6.42 6.13 -2.09
N THR A 23 5.93 5.98 -3.32
CA THR A 23 5.11 4.82 -3.70
C THR A 23 5.99 3.71 -4.25
N ILE A 24 6.28 2.71 -3.41
CA ILE A 24 6.74 1.42 -3.90
C ILE A 24 5.70 0.85 -4.89
N GLY A 25 6.14 0.28 -6.00
CA GLY A 25 5.22 -0.39 -6.94
C GLY A 25 4.77 -1.75 -6.39
N CYS A 26 3.80 -2.40 -7.06
CA CYS A 26 3.30 -3.71 -6.62
C CYS A 26 4.42 -4.73 -6.43
N ASN A 27 5.39 -4.81 -7.36
CA ASN A 27 6.51 -5.74 -7.27
C ASN A 27 7.39 -5.50 -6.03
N GLY A 28 7.73 -4.24 -5.74
CA GLY A 28 8.50 -3.93 -4.53
C GLY A 28 7.70 -4.19 -3.26
N CYS A 29 6.38 -3.95 -3.28
CA CYS A 29 5.49 -4.32 -2.20
C CYS A 29 5.59 -5.83 -1.92
N PHE A 30 5.52 -6.67 -2.96
CA PHE A 30 5.66 -8.12 -2.82
C PHE A 30 7.00 -8.56 -2.24
N GLU A 31 8.11 -7.94 -2.63
CA GLU A 31 9.45 -8.26 -2.12
C GLU A 31 9.62 -7.98 -0.62
N LEU A 32 8.79 -7.09 -0.06
CA LEU A 32 8.85 -6.68 1.35
C LEU A 32 7.63 -7.17 2.16
N MET A 33 6.67 -7.82 1.51
CA MET A 33 5.38 -8.17 2.10
C MET A 33 5.51 -9.21 3.22
N ASP A 34 6.44 -10.16 3.08
CA ASP A 34 6.74 -11.19 4.08
C ASP A 34 7.33 -10.58 5.35
N GLN A 35 8.30 -9.67 5.20
CA GLN A 35 8.94 -8.96 6.31
C GLN A 35 7.93 -8.07 7.05
N PHE A 36 7.05 -7.41 6.31
CA PHE A 36 5.96 -6.61 6.87
C PHE A 36 4.95 -7.48 7.64
N ALA A 37 4.51 -8.60 7.04
CA ALA A 37 3.58 -9.54 7.69
C ALA A 37 4.16 -10.12 8.99
N GLN A 38 5.44 -10.48 8.99
CA GLN A 38 6.11 -11.03 10.16
C GLN A 38 6.17 -10.00 11.32
N ALA A 39 6.55 -8.76 11.01
CA ALA A 39 6.62 -7.69 12.01
C ALA A 39 5.25 -7.43 12.66
N GLU A 40 4.18 -7.43 11.86
CA GLU A 40 2.79 -7.27 12.30
C GLU A 40 2.33 -8.44 13.19
N LEU A 41 2.64 -9.69 12.82
CA LEU A 41 2.24 -10.87 13.60
C LEU A 41 2.94 -10.94 14.96
N GLU A 42 4.21 -10.55 15.02
CA GLU A 42 4.98 -10.55 16.28
C GLU A 42 4.66 -9.35 17.18
N GLY A 43 3.79 -8.45 16.72
CA GLY A 43 3.45 -7.21 17.43
C GLY A 43 4.65 -6.29 17.61
N ARG A 44 5.65 -6.38 16.72
CA ARG A 44 6.81 -5.49 16.71
C ARG A 44 6.44 -4.20 15.98
N ASP A 45 7.02 -3.08 16.41
CA ASP A 45 6.89 -1.83 15.66
C ASP A 45 7.43 -2.04 14.24
N VAL A 46 6.58 -1.75 13.25
CA VAL A 46 6.98 -1.83 11.84
C VAL A 46 8.12 -0.85 11.60
N PRO A 47 9.28 -1.32 11.10
CA PRO A 47 10.39 -0.44 10.75
C PRO A 47 9.93 0.65 9.78
N GLU A 48 10.45 1.87 9.95
CA GLU A 48 10.14 3.01 9.05
C GLU A 48 10.39 2.67 7.57
N ALA A 49 11.35 1.79 7.29
CA ALA A 49 11.63 1.29 5.94
C ALA A 49 10.52 0.44 5.32
N LEU A 50 9.65 -0.20 6.13
CA LEU A 50 8.51 -1.00 5.67
C LEU A 50 7.20 -0.19 5.62
N GLU A 51 7.21 1.06 6.09
CA GLU A 51 6.05 1.94 6.05
C GLU A 51 5.54 2.19 4.62
N VAL A 52 6.44 2.16 3.64
CA VAL A 52 6.10 2.24 2.21
C VAL A 52 5.19 1.09 1.75
N VAL A 53 5.31 -0.09 2.36
CA VAL A 53 4.43 -1.25 2.09
C VAL A 53 3.04 -0.96 2.63
N ARG A 54 2.93 -0.44 3.86
CA ARG A 54 1.66 -0.05 4.48
C ARG A 54 0.92 0.96 3.60
N VAL A 55 1.61 1.99 3.13
CA VAL A 55 1.07 3.01 2.21
C VAL A 55 0.58 2.37 0.91
N HIS A 56 1.34 1.45 0.32
CA HIS A 56 0.92 0.78 -0.90
C HIS A 56 -0.31 -0.12 -0.70
N LEU A 57 -0.39 -0.84 0.42
CA LEU A 57 -1.55 -1.68 0.77
C LEU A 57 -2.83 -0.86 0.99
N GLU A 58 -2.72 0.39 1.44
CA GLU A 58 -3.87 1.30 1.54
C GLU A 58 -4.36 1.80 0.18
N GLN A 59 -3.48 1.84 -0.82
CA GLN A 59 -3.77 2.40 -2.15
C GLN A 59 -4.09 1.33 -3.19
N CYS A 60 -3.54 0.11 -3.05
CA CYS A 60 -3.64 -0.96 -4.03
C CYS A 60 -4.44 -2.14 -3.49
N LYS A 61 -5.68 -2.30 -3.98
CA LYS A 61 -6.56 -3.40 -3.60
C LYS A 61 -5.94 -4.78 -3.88
N CYS A 62 -5.23 -4.96 -5.00
CA CYS A 62 -4.64 -6.25 -5.35
C CYS A 62 -3.61 -6.69 -4.29
N CYS A 63 -2.67 -5.81 -3.95
CA CYS A 63 -1.66 -6.10 -2.94
C CYS A 63 -2.29 -6.30 -1.55
N ARG A 64 -3.38 -5.58 -1.25
CA ARG A 64 -4.14 -5.77 -0.01
C ARG A 64 -4.76 -7.17 0.08
N ASP A 65 -5.45 -7.60 -0.97
CA ASP A 65 -6.09 -8.92 -1.00
C ASP A 65 -5.05 -10.05 -0.87
N GLU A 66 -3.87 -9.89 -1.49
CA GLU A 66 -2.75 -10.85 -1.38
C GLU A 66 -2.11 -10.84 0.02
N TYR A 67 -1.95 -9.67 0.64
CA TYR A 67 -1.48 -9.55 2.02
C TYR A 67 -2.43 -10.20 3.03
N ASP A 68 -3.74 -9.99 2.89
CA ASP A 68 -4.75 -10.59 3.78
C ASP A 68 -4.77 -12.13 3.63
N ALA A 69 -4.54 -12.65 2.42
CA ALA A 69 -4.39 -14.08 2.16
C ALA A 69 -3.11 -14.64 2.82
N LEU A 70 -1.99 -13.92 2.73
CA LEU A 70 -0.74 -14.27 3.39
C LEU A 70 -0.92 -14.34 4.91
N LEU A 71 -1.51 -13.31 5.53
CA LEU A 71 -1.78 -13.29 6.98
C LEU A 71 -2.68 -14.45 7.42
N THR A 72 -3.68 -14.80 6.61
CA THR A 72 -4.54 -15.95 6.89
C THR A 72 -3.72 -17.23 6.89
N ALA A 73 -2.90 -17.46 5.87
CA ALA A 73 -2.05 -18.64 5.78
C ALA A 73 -1.03 -18.74 6.95
N LEU A 74 -0.39 -17.62 7.31
CA LEU A 74 0.59 -17.59 8.41
C LEU A 74 -0.05 -17.94 9.75
N ARG A 75 -1.23 -17.39 10.05
CA ARG A 75 -1.95 -17.70 11.30
C ARG A 75 -2.36 -19.16 11.42
N GLU A 76 -2.68 -19.82 10.31
CA GLU A 76 -3.00 -21.26 10.30
C GLU A 76 -1.75 -22.13 10.50
N ILE A 77 -0.55 -21.64 10.16
CA ILE A 77 0.72 -22.37 10.34
C ILE A 77 1.26 -22.19 11.76
N GLU A 78 1.02 -21.05 12.39
CA GLU A 78 1.47 -20.74 13.76
C GLU A 78 0.52 -21.26 14.87
N ALA A 79 -0.66 -21.81 14.50
CA ALA A 79 -1.66 -22.40 15.42
C ALA A 79 -1.34 -23.86 15.81
#